data_AF-A0A7J4RZQ1-F1
#
_entry.id   AF-A0A7J4RZQ1-F1
#
_cell.length_a   1.000
_cell.length_b   1.000
_cell.length_c   1.000
_cell.angle_alpha   90.00
_cell.angle_beta   90.00
_cell.angle_gamma   90.00
#
_symmetry.space_group_name_H-M   'P 1'
#
loop_
_entity.id
_entity.type
_entity.pdbx_description
1 polymer ?
#
loop_
_entity_poly.entity_id
_entity_poly.type
_entity_poly.pdbx_seq_one_letter_code
_entity_poly.pdbx_strand_id
1 'polypeptide(L)'
;MEEVVSVFEQFFGSCMQHQVSELAVAFPQRKSLELDFSELEKYNVELADGMVENPDEYLNAARRALVNSAQAFLPPGTKGFAPYVRVYNLRYPLVSVQYLGSEHLNKL
;
A
#
# COMPACT_ATOMS: atom_id res chain seq x y z
N MET A 1 -5.17 14.65 -0.29
CA MET A 1 -5.09 13.17 -0.19
C MET A 1 -6.01 12.42 -1.17
N GLU A 2 -7.12 12.97 -1.68
CA GLU A 2 -7.93 12.24 -2.68
C GLU A 2 -7.17 11.96 -3.98
N GLU A 3 -6.28 12.87 -4.38
CA GLU A 3 -5.39 12.68 -5.54
C GLU A 3 -4.48 11.46 -5.35
N VAL A 4 -3.86 11.30 -4.17
CA VAL A 4 -3.00 10.16 -3.82
C VAL A 4 -3.78 8.84 -3.88
N VAL A 5 -5.04 8.83 -3.40
CA VAL A 5 -5.92 7.65 -3.51
C VAL A 5 -6.14 7.28 -4.98
N SER A 6 -6.44 8.25 -5.84
CA SER A 6 -6.66 7.98 -7.27
C SER A 6 -5.42 7.43 -7.96
N VAL A 7 -4.23 7.94 -7.62
CA VAL A 7 -2.97 7.39 -8.15
C VAL A 7 -2.76 5.95 -7.68
N PHE A 8 -3.05 5.63 -6.41
CA PHE A 8 -3.01 4.25 -5.94
C PHE A 8 -4.03 3.34 -6.62
N GLU A 9 -5.24 3.82 -6.91
CA GLU A 9 -6.23 3.06 -7.67
C GLU A 9 -5.73 2.73 -9.09
N GLN A 10 -5.06 3.69 -9.75
CA GLN A 10 -4.45 3.47 -11.05
C GLN A 10 -3.28 2.48 -10.96
N PHE A 11 -2.43 2.60 -9.94
CA PHE A 11 -1.33 1.66 -9.70
C PHE A 11 -1.85 0.23 -9.45
N PHE A 12 -2.88 0.09 -8.60
CA PHE A 12 -3.52 -1.20 -8.35
C PHE A 12 -4.23 -1.76 -9.57
N GLY A 13 -4.83 -0.92 -10.41
CA GLY A 13 -5.46 -1.33 -11.65
C GLY A 13 -4.49 -1.73 -12.77
N SER A 14 -3.28 -1.18 -12.78
CA SER A 14 -2.30 -1.39 -13.84
C SER A 14 -1.21 -2.42 -13.47
N CYS A 15 -0.56 -2.24 -12.32
CA CYS A 15 0.59 -3.05 -11.90
C CYS A 15 0.21 -4.19 -10.96
N MET A 16 -0.84 -4.04 -10.14
CA MET A 16 -1.19 -5.02 -9.09
C MET A 16 -2.57 -5.67 -9.23
N GLN A 17 -3.20 -5.61 -10.42
CA GLN A 17 -4.58 -6.03 -10.59
C GLN A 17 -4.78 -7.50 -10.19
N HIS A 18 -3.82 -8.34 -10.57
CA HIS A 18 -3.86 -9.77 -10.25
C HIS A 18 -3.81 -9.99 -8.74
N GLN A 19 -2.84 -9.38 -8.04
CA GLN A 19 -2.69 -9.50 -6.59
C GLN A 19 -3.92 -8.97 -5.83
N VAL A 20 -4.55 -7.90 -6.32
CA VAL A 20 -5.78 -7.34 -5.73
C VAL A 20 -6.95 -8.32 -5.89
N SER A 21 -7.12 -8.91 -7.07
CA SER A 21 -8.17 -9.90 -7.32
C SER A 21 -7.99 -11.15 -6.47
N GLU A 22 -6.76 -11.65 -6.35
CA GLU A 22 -6.43 -12.79 -5.49
C GLU A 22 -6.72 -12.50 -4.03
N LEU A 23 -6.35 -11.31 -3.54
CA LEU A 23 -6.64 -10.88 -2.18
C LEU A 23 -8.15 -10.82 -1.91
N ALA A 24 -8.93 -10.29 -2.86
CA ALA A 24 -10.38 -10.19 -2.73
C ALA A 24 -11.04 -11.57 -2.61
N VAL A 25 -10.57 -12.56 -3.37
CA VAL A 25 -11.08 -13.94 -3.32
C VAL A 25 -10.58 -14.70 -2.08
N ALA A 26 -9.32 -14.47 -1.68
CA ALA A 26 -8.72 -15.13 -0.53
C ALA A 26 -9.14 -14.53 0.82
N PHE A 27 -9.81 -13.38 0.83
CA PHE A 27 -10.31 -12.77 2.06
C PHE A 27 -11.43 -13.64 2.68
N PRO A 28 -11.43 -13.90 4.00
CA PRO A 28 -10.61 -13.30 5.06
C PRO A 28 -9.35 -14.09 5.43
N GLN A 29 -8.98 -15.14 4.69
CA GLN A 29 -7.81 -15.98 4.99
C GLN A 29 -6.51 -15.20 4.77
N ARG A 30 -6.41 -14.46 3.66
CA ARG A 30 -5.37 -13.46 3.41
C ARG A 30 -5.94 -12.07 3.64
N LYS A 31 -5.30 -11.29 4.52
CA LYS A 31 -5.75 -9.94 4.90
C LYS A 31 -4.77 -8.84 4.52
N SER A 32 -3.62 -9.18 3.95
CA SER A 32 -2.58 -8.21 3.60
C SER A 32 -2.22 -8.31 2.13
N LEU A 33 -2.16 -7.17 1.45
CA LEU A 33 -1.51 -7.01 0.17
C LEU A 33 -0.02 -6.74 0.41
N GLU A 34 0.85 -7.48 -0.24
CA GLU A 34 2.28 -7.26 -0.21
C GLU A 34 2.67 -6.45 -1.44
N LEU A 35 3.24 -5.28 -1.21
CA LEU A 35 3.65 -4.31 -2.23
C LEU A 35 5.17 -4.19 -2.21
N ASP A 36 5.81 -4.44 -3.35
CA ASP A 36 7.25 -4.20 -3.50
C ASP A 36 7.48 -2.70 -3.71
N PHE A 37 8.26 -2.09 -2.81
CA PHE A 37 8.59 -0.67 -2.90
C PHE A 37 9.29 -0.33 -4.22
N SER A 38 10.09 -1.24 -4.78
CA SER A 38 10.76 -1.06 -6.07
C SER A 38 9.78 -0.97 -7.23
N GLU A 39 8.60 -1.59 -7.14
CA GLU A 39 7.56 -1.47 -8.17
C GLU A 39 6.85 -0.11 -8.08
N LEU A 40 6.61 0.35 -6.86
CA LEU A 40 6.03 1.67 -6.61
C LEU A 40 6.96 2.79 -7.09
N GLU A 41 8.24 2.71 -6.75
CA GLU A 41 9.28 3.66 -7.16
C GLU A 41 9.41 3.74 -8.69
N LYS A 42 9.38 2.58 -9.38
CA LYS A 42 9.39 2.53 -10.85
C LYS A 42 8.15 3.14 -11.48
N TYR A 43 7.00 3.01 -10.82
CA TYR A 43 5.74 3.56 -11.31
C TYR A 43 5.67 5.07 -11.11
N ASN A 44 5.96 5.54 -9.90
CA ASN A 44 5.93 6.95 -9.56
C ASN A 44 6.88 7.23 -8.39
N VAL A 45 7.99 7.92 -8.69
CA VAL A 45 9.02 8.29 -7.70
C VAL A 45 8.46 9.22 -6.63
N GLU A 46 7.65 10.23 -6.98
CA GLU A 46 7.05 11.16 -6.01
C GLU A 46 6.11 10.45 -5.03
N LEU A 47 5.38 9.44 -5.51
CA LEU A 47 4.50 8.63 -4.67
C LEU A 47 5.32 7.76 -3.69
N ALA A 48 6.44 7.23 -4.15
CA ALA A 48 7.34 6.41 -3.35
C ALA A 48 8.05 7.24 -2.27
N ASP A 49 8.60 8.40 -2.63
CA ASP A 49 9.23 9.34 -1.68
C ASP A 49 8.20 9.82 -0.63
N GLY A 50 7.01 10.23 -1.07
CA GLY A 50 5.95 10.69 -0.17
C GLY A 50 5.47 9.62 0.81
N MET A 51 5.45 8.34 0.39
CA MET A 51 5.13 7.23 1.28
C MET A 51 6.19 7.04 2.37
N VAL A 52 7.46 7.33 2.10
CA VAL A 52 8.53 7.21 3.10
C VAL A 52 8.51 8.39 4.08
N GLU A 53 8.22 9.58 3.58
CA GLU A 53 8.11 10.77 4.42
C GLU A 53 6.86 10.80 5.30
N ASN A 54 5.71 10.34 4.78
CA ASN A 54 4.41 10.37 5.46
C ASN A 54 3.69 9.01 5.36
N PRO A 55 4.25 7.94 5.93
CA PRO A 55 3.76 6.58 5.76
C PRO A 55 2.32 6.37 6.21
N ASP A 56 1.91 6.95 7.33
CA ASP A 56 0.55 6.77 7.85
C ASP A 56 -0.51 7.29 6.88
N GLU A 57 -0.26 8.46 6.29
CA GLU A 57 -1.18 9.07 5.32
C GLU A 57 -1.25 8.26 4.03
N TYR A 58 -0.09 7.86 3.50
CA TYR A 58 0.01 7.13 2.23
C TYR A 58 -0.49 5.69 2.35
N LEU A 59 -0.22 5.01 3.47
CA LEU A 59 -0.77 3.67 3.74
C LEU A 59 -2.29 3.71 3.94
N ASN A 60 -2.82 4.75 4.57
CA ASN A 60 -4.27 4.95 4.67
C ASN A 60 -4.89 5.22 3.29
N ALA A 61 -4.25 6.03 2.45
CA ALA A 61 -4.69 6.28 1.09
C ALA A 61 -4.65 4.99 0.24
N ALA A 62 -3.56 4.24 0.29
CA ALA A 62 -3.40 2.95 -0.37
C ALA A 62 -4.47 1.94 0.11
N ARG A 63 -4.77 1.91 1.41
CA ARG A 63 -5.83 1.04 1.94
C ARG A 63 -7.20 1.40 1.37
N ARG A 64 -7.53 2.69 1.28
CA ARG A 64 -8.79 3.16 0.69
C ARG A 64 -8.88 2.79 -0.79
N ALA A 65 -7.82 3.07 -1.55
CA ALA A 65 -7.72 2.70 -2.95
C ALA A 65 -7.88 1.19 -3.16
N LEU A 66 -7.24 0.37 -2.32
CA LEU A 66 -7.36 -1.09 -2.37
C LEU A 66 -8.81 -1.56 -2.13
N VAL A 67 -9.52 -0.97 -1.17
CA VAL A 67 -10.94 -1.27 -0.92
C VAL A 67 -11.80 -0.95 -2.14
N ASN A 68 -11.58 0.21 -2.75
CA ASN A 68 -12.32 0.64 -3.95
C ASN A 68 -12.04 -0.28 -5.15
N SER A 69 -10.76 -0.56 -5.44
CA SER A 69 -10.36 -1.42 -6.56
C SER A 69 -10.78 -2.88 -6.36
N ALA A 70 -10.74 -3.39 -5.13
CA ALA A 70 -11.14 -4.76 -4.82
C ALA A 70 -12.65 -4.97 -4.84
N GLN A 71 -13.46 -3.91 -4.68
CA GLN A 71 -14.92 -4.02 -4.57
C GLN A 71 -15.56 -4.76 -5.75
N ALA A 72 -15.00 -4.64 -6.95
CA ALA A 72 -15.45 -5.35 -8.15
C ALA A 72 -15.22 -6.87 -8.10
N PHE A 73 -14.25 -7.33 -7.30
CA PHE A 73 -13.83 -8.74 -7.21
C PHE A 73 -14.33 -9.44 -5.94
N LEU A 74 -14.91 -8.69 -5.00
CA LEU A 74 -15.35 -9.26 -3.72
C LEU A 74 -16.55 -10.22 -3.91
N PRO A 75 -16.53 -11.41 -3.29
CA PRO A 75 -17.69 -12.29 -3.26
C PRO A 75 -18.89 -11.59 -2.62
N PRO A 76 -20.11 -11.77 -3.17
CA PRO A 76 -21.32 -11.20 -2.60
C PRO A 76 -21.54 -11.71 -1.17
N GLY A 77 -21.72 -10.79 -0.21
CA GLY A 77 -21.89 -11.10 1.21
C GLY A 77 -20.65 -10.92 2.08
N THR A 78 -19.52 -10.50 1.51
CA THR A 78 -18.31 -10.16 2.28
C THR A 78 -18.57 -8.92 3.15
N LYS A 79 -18.71 -9.11 4.47
CA LYS A 79 -18.87 -8.02 5.43
C LYS A 79 -17.51 -7.64 6.01
N GLY A 80 -17.17 -6.35 5.96
CA GLY A 80 -15.97 -5.80 6.62
C GLY A 80 -14.66 -6.09 5.87
N PHE A 81 -14.62 -5.84 4.56
CA PHE A 81 -13.37 -5.90 3.80
C PHE A 81 -12.43 -4.78 4.25
N ALA A 82 -11.43 -5.15 5.06
CA ALA A 82 -10.52 -4.21 5.71
C ALA A 82 -9.07 -4.70 5.57
N PRO A 83 -8.54 -4.83 4.33
CA PRO A 83 -7.20 -5.34 4.09
C PRO A 83 -6.13 -4.40 4.63
N TYR A 84 -4.93 -4.92 4.84
CA TYR A 84 -3.72 -4.15 5.15
C TYR A 84 -2.84 -4.07 3.91
N VAL A 85 -2.07 -2.99 3.78
CA VAL A 85 -1.02 -2.87 2.77
C VAL A 85 0.32 -2.98 3.49
N ARG A 86 1.15 -3.93 3.07
CA ARG A 86 2.49 -4.16 3.62
C ARG A 86 3.51 -3.88 2.54
N VAL A 87 4.41 -2.97 2.82
CA VAL A 87 5.48 -2.58 1.89
C VAL A 87 6.74 -3.34 2.27
N TYR A 88 7.42 -3.93 1.28
CA TYR A 88 8.70 -4.60 1.46
C TYR A 88 9.72 -4.09 0.43
N ASN A 89 11.01 -4.42 0.63
CA ASN A 89 12.13 -3.96 -0.20
C ASN A 89 12.31 -2.42 -0.24
N LEU A 90 12.08 -1.74 0.89
CA LEU A 90 12.42 -0.32 1.04
C LEU A 90 13.90 -0.10 0.71
N ARG A 91 14.17 0.78 -0.27
CA ARG A 91 15.54 1.12 -0.72
C ARG A 91 16.15 2.28 0.06
N TYR A 92 15.65 2.55 1.26
CA TYR A 92 16.21 3.57 2.14
C TYR A 92 17.30 2.99 3.03
N PRO A 93 18.29 3.81 3.42
CA PRO A 93 19.39 3.36 4.25
C PRO A 93 18.83 2.79 5.56
N LEU A 94 19.13 1.51 5.83
CA LEU A 94 18.81 0.89 7.10
C LEU A 94 19.55 1.63 8.21
N VAL A 95 18.81 2.37 9.02
CA VAL A 95 19.34 3.06 10.20
C VAL A 95 19.63 2.00 11.25
N SER A 96 20.88 1.93 11.71
CA SER A 96 21.21 1.05 12.85
C SER A 96 20.41 1.49 14.08
N VAL A 97 19.97 0.54 14.90
CA VAL A 97 19.15 0.82 16.10
C VAL A 97 19.80 1.88 17.01
N GLN A 98 21.14 1.93 17.05
CA GLN A 98 21.90 2.92 17.82
C GLN A 98 21.82 4.37 17.29
N TYR A 99 21.38 4.56 16.05
CA TYR A 99 21.21 5.86 15.40
C TYR A 99 19.74 6.24 15.22
N LEU A 100 18.81 5.46 15.79
CA LEU A 100 17.39 5.78 15.74
C LEU A 100 17.09 6.96 16.70
N GLY A 101 17.12 8.17 16.14
CA GLY A 101 16.78 9.42 16.82
C GLY A 101 15.37 9.93 16.54
N SER A 102 15.03 11.07 17.16
CA SER A 102 13.73 11.75 16.97
C SER A 102 13.48 12.20 15.53
N GLU A 103 14.52 12.41 14.72
CA GLU A 103 14.38 12.79 13.30
C GLU A 103 13.75 11.70 12.42
N HIS A 104 13.65 10.46 12.92
CA HIS A 104 13.04 9.30 12.25
C HIS A 104 11.60 9.02 12.71
N LEU A 105 11.06 9.79 13.67
CA LEU A 105 9.69 9.61 14.11
C LEU A 105 8.71 9.84 12.95
N ASN A 106 7.73 8.95 12.84
CA ASN A 106 6.69 8.94 11.80
C ASN A 106 7.23 8.77 10.36
N LYS A 107 8.41 8.18 10.18
CA LYS A 107 8.98 7.86 8.86
C LYS A 107 9.19 6.35 8.70
N LEU A 108 9.31 5.90 7.45
CA LEU A 108 9.62 4.51 7.08
C LEU A 108 11.11 4.28 6.81
#